data_AF-D6XZZ9-F1
#
_entry.id   AF-D6XZZ9-F1
#
_cell.length_a   1.000
_cell.length_b   1.000
_cell.length_c   1.000
_cell.angle_alpha   90.00
_cell.angle_beta   90.00
_cell.angle_gamma   90.00
#
_symmetry.space_group_name_H-M   'P 1'
#
loop_
_entity.id
_entity.type
_entity.pdbx_description
1 polymer ?
#
loop_
_entity_poly.entity_id
_entity_poly.type
_entity_poly.pdbx_seq_one_letter_code
_entity_poly.pdbx_strand_id
1 'polypeptide(L)'
;MKINKFNQRHYYDPTPYQAFQNIDKEPSPLKGQVYIICQDVTEQEIYDIRADRFIRFALAKNKLPLLPRLNFRSFAESLDDQDELMLKRIRRSFMAQADEVWVFGKSISEEMMQDIRMARSKGKPIYHLTTTCEWLKGGVNHG
;
A
#
# COMPACT_ATOMS: atom_id res chain seq x y z
N MET A 1 23.01 -18.20 20.70
CA MET A 1 24.11 -17.53 21.44
C MET A 1 23.49 -16.80 22.63
N LYS A 2 23.91 -17.05 23.89
CA LYS A 2 23.41 -16.27 25.05
C LYS A 2 24.27 -15.02 25.20
N ILE A 3 23.71 -13.86 24.88
CA ILE A 3 24.42 -12.58 24.94
C ILE A 3 24.27 -12.01 26.35
N ASN A 4 25.39 -11.65 26.96
CA ASN A 4 25.43 -11.15 28.34
C ASN A 4 25.23 -9.62 28.36
N LYS A 5 24.59 -9.11 29.42
CA LYS A 5 24.44 -7.66 29.69
C LYS A 5 25.68 -7.05 30.35
N PHE A 6 26.73 -7.84 30.54
CA PHE A 6 27.97 -7.44 31.18
C PHE A 6 29.13 -7.65 30.21
N ASN A 7 30.05 -6.69 30.18
CA ASN A 7 31.26 -6.78 29.37
C ASN A 7 32.30 -7.73 30.00
N GLN A 8 33.44 -7.92 29.33
CA GLN A 8 34.53 -8.81 29.80
C GLN A 8 35.11 -8.42 31.16
N ARG A 9 34.86 -7.19 31.63
CA ARG A 9 35.28 -6.66 32.93
C ARG A 9 34.16 -6.66 33.96
N HIS A 10 33.04 -7.33 33.68
CA HIS A 10 31.84 -7.42 34.53
C HIS A 10 31.15 -6.08 34.82
N TYR A 11 31.44 -5.02 34.05
CA TYR A 11 30.63 -3.81 34.12
C TYR A 11 29.33 -4.04 33.37
N TYR A 12 28.25 -3.52 33.94
CA TYR A 12 26.96 -3.50 33.26
C TYR A 12 27.09 -2.64 32.00
N ASP A 13 26.94 -3.29 30.85
CA ASP A 13 27.02 -2.66 29.55
C ASP A 13 25.91 -3.28 28.68
N PRO A 14 24.71 -2.69 28.71
CA PRO A 14 23.58 -3.18 27.95
C PRO A 14 23.71 -2.85 26.46
N THR A 15 24.68 -2.02 26.04
CA THR A 15 24.79 -1.50 24.67
C THR A 15 24.98 -2.61 23.64
N PRO A 16 25.92 -3.56 23.81
CA PRO A 16 26.06 -4.69 22.89
C PRO A 16 24.81 -5.59 22.93
N TYR A 17 24.28 -5.84 24.12
CA TYR A 17 23.09 -6.66 24.31
C TYR A 17 21.85 -6.10 23.57
N GLN A 18 21.62 -4.79 23.68
CA GLN A 18 20.54 -4.08 23.00
C GLN A 18 20.77 -4.03 21.49
N ALA A 19 22.00 -3.79 21.04
CA ALA A 19 22.36 -3.84 19.62
C ALA A 19 22.00 -5.21 19.03
N PHE A 20 22.39 -6.31 19.68
CA PHE A 20 22.06 -7.65 19.22
C PHE A 20 20.58 -8.02 19.35
N GLN A 21 19.84 -7.50 20.34
CA GLN A 21 18.38 -7.69 20.38
C GLN A 21 17.63 -7.03 19.21
N ASN A 22 18.23 -6.00 18.60
CA ASN A 22 17.65 -5.27 17.48
C ASN A 22 18.10 -5.81 16.12
N ILE A 23 19.18 -6.60 16.08
CA ILE A 23 19.74 -7.16 14.83
C ILE A 23 18.85 -8.29 14.27
N ASP A 24 18.16 -9.05 15.11
CA ASP A 24 17.48 -10.31 14.70
C ASP A 24 15.94 -10.25 14.70
N LYS A 25 15.33 -9.07 14.80
CA LYS A 25 13.86 -8.96 14.67
C LYS A 25 13.51 -8.75 13.20
N GLU A 26 13.36 -9.85 12.47
CA GLU A 26 12.69 -9.78 11.17
C GLU A 26 11.32 -9.10 11.37
N PRO A 27 10.96 -8.12 10.53
CA PRO A 27 9.65 -7.51 10.61
C PRO A 27 8.60 -8.61 10.42
N SER A 28 7.55 -8.57 11.24
CA SER A 28 6.45 -9.52 11.09
C SER A 28 5.94 -9.52 9.65
N PRO A 29 5.55 -10.68 9.08
CA PRO A 29 5.02 -10.72 7.73
C PRO A 29 3.81 -9.80 7.58
N LEU A 30 3.65 -9.23 6.39
CA LEU A 30 2.49 -8.41 6.04
C LEU A 30 1.23 -9.27 6.16
N LYS A 31 0.17 -8.70 6.72
CA LYS A 31 -1.10 -9.38 7.07
C LYS A 31 -2.12 -9.40 5.93
N GLY A 32 -1.75 -8.93 4.74
CA GLY A 32 -2.64 -8.91 3.58
C GLY A 32 -2.20 -7.90 2.54
N GLN A 33 -2.89 -7.89 1.41
CA GLN A 33 -2.64 -7.01 0.27
C GLN A 33 -3.80 -6.02 0.13
N VAL A 34 -3.48 -4.76 -0.15
CA VAL A 34 -4.48 -3.70 -0.33
C VAL A 34 -4.35 -3.05 -1.69
N TYR A 35 -5.44 -3.02 -2.44
CA TYR A 35 -5.50 -2.29 -3.70
C TYR A 35 -5.76 -0.81 -3.40
N ILE A 36 -4.85 0.07 -3.84
CA ILE A 36 -4.99 1.50 -3.61
C ILE A 36 -5.54 2.16 -4.88
N ILE A 37 -6.68 2.82 -4.73
CA ILE A 37 -7.30 3.67 -5.74
C ILE A 37 -7.08 5.11 -5.29
N CYS A 38 -6.49 5.96 -6.14
CA CYS A 38 -6.37 7.37 -5.85
C CYS A 38 -6.56 8.20 -7.12
N GLN A 39 -7.01 9.44 -6.92
CA GLN A 39 -7.21 10.34 -8.04
C GLN A 39 -5.88 10.69 -8.68
N ASP A 40 -5.85 10.59 -10.00
CA ASP A 40 -4.74 11.08 -10.78
C ASP A 40 -4.65 12.61 -10.70
N VAL A 41 -3.42 13.11 -10.60
CA VAL A 41 -3.13 14.54 -10.61
C VAL A 41 -2.25 14.85 -11.80
N THR A 42 -2.57 15.94 -12.49
CA THR A 42 -1.86 16.38 -13.68
C THR A 42 -0.38 16.62 -13.40
N GLU A 43 -0.07 17.12 -12.20
CA GLU A 43 1.30 17.30 -11.72
C GLU A 43 1.85 16.00 -11.18
N GLN A 44 2.77 15.40 -11.93
CA GLN A 44 3.35 14.11 -11.64
C GLN A 44 4.09 14.07 -10.30
N GLU A 45 4.78 15.15 -9.91
CA GLU A 45 5.45 15.23 -8.60
C GLU A 45 4.44 15.12 -7.45
N ILE A 46 3.28 15.76 -7.58
CA ILE A 46 2.20 15.67 -6.59
C ILE A 46 1.67 14.23 -6.51
N TYR A 47 1.56 13.54 -7.65
CA TYR A 47 1.14 12.14 -7.68
C TYR A 47 2.12 11.26 -6.91
N ASP A 48 3.42 11.42 -7.16
CA ASP A 48 4.47 10.61 -6.54
C ASP A 48 4.52 10.80 -5.02
N ILE A 49 4.43 12.05 -4.56
CA ILE A 49 4.38 12.38 -3.12
C ILE A 49 3.15 11.73 -2.46
N ARG A 50 2.00 11.73 -3.14
CA ARG A 50 0.78 11.07 -2.64
C ARG A 50 0.93 9.56 -2.63
N ALA A 51 1.46 8.99 -3.70
CA ALA A 51 1.68 7.56 -3.83
C ALA A 51 2.62 7.02 -2.73
N ASP A 52 3.76 7.67 -2.51
CA ASP A 52 4.70 7.33 -1.41
C ASP A 52 3.99 7.40 -0.05
N ARG A 53 3.20 8.45 0.20
CA ARG A 53 2.41 8.58 1.43
C ARG A 53 1.44 7.40 1.61
N PHE A 54 0.70 7.03 0.58
CA PHE A 54 -0.29 5.95 0.66
C PHE A 54 0.38 4.59 0.86
N ILE A 55 1.51 4.34 0.19
CA ILE A 55 2.34 3.15 0.36
C ILE A 55 2.82 3.05 1.80
N ARG A 56 3.42 4.13 2.35
CA ARG A 56 3.89 4.17 3.74
C ARG A 56 2.75 3.94 4.73
N PHE A 57 1.58 4.50 4.47
CA PHE A 57 0.40 4.30 5.29
C PHE A 57 -0.07 2.83 5.29
N ALA A 58 -0.13 2.18 4.13
CA ALA A 58 -0.47 0.76 4.02
C ALA A 58 0.53 -0.12 4.76
N LEU A 59 1.83 0.14 4.58
CA LEU A 59 2.88 -0.58 5.31
C LEU A 59 2.78 -0.38 6.82
N ALA A 60 2.47 0.83 7.29
CA ALA A 60 2.24 1.11 8.70
C ALA A 60 1.00 0.38 9.27
N LYS A 61 0.06 -0.03 8.41
CA LYS A 61 -1.08 -0.91 8.75
C LYS A 61 -0.77 -2.40 8.53
N ASN A 62 0.49 -2.74 8.29
CA ASN A 62 1.00 -4.09 8.01
C ASN A 62 0.33 -4.73 6.78
N LYS A 63 0.10 -3.94 5.73
CA LYS A 63 -0.49 -4.37 4.45
C LYS A 63 0.49 -4.14 3.30
N LEU A 64 0.51 -5.03 2.31
CA LEU A 64 1.23 -4.88 1.05
C LEU A 64 0.43 -3.98 0.09
N PRO A 65 0.90 -2.78 -0.25
CA PRO A 65 0.19 -1.92 -1.18
C PRO A 65 0.33 -2.40 -2.62
N LEU A 66 -0.81 -2.58 -3.30
CA LEU A 66 -0.89 -2.76 -4.74
C LEU A 66 -1.34 -1.43 -5.35
N LEU A 67 -0.40 -0.71 -5.95
CA LEU A 67 -0.63 0.59 -6.59
C LEU A 67 -0.35 0.48 -8.11
N PRO A 68 -1.31 -0.02 -8.91
CA PRO A 68 -1.05 -0.43 -10.28
C PRO A 68 -0.37 0.64 -11.12
N ARG A 69 -0.86 1.88 -11.06
CA ARG A 69 -0.34 2.95 -11.93
C ARG A 69 1.14 3.30 -11.66
N LEU A 70 1.62 3.20 -10.42
CA LEU A 70 3.04 3.45 -10.13
C LEU A 70 3.96 2.35 -10.69
N ASN A 71 3.46 1.11 -10.80
CA ASN A 71 4.19 -0.02 -11.35
C ASN A 71 4.36 0.05 -12.88
N PHE A 72 3.57 0.85 -13.59
CA PHE A 72 3.55 0.90 -15.06
C PHE A 72 3.94 2.26 -15.65
N ARG A 73 4.41 3.20 -14.84
CA ARG A 73 4.72 4.57 -15.28
C ARG A 73 5.75 4.63 -16.42
N SER A 74 6.65 3.66 -16.51
CA SER A 74 7.62 3.57 -17.61
C SER A 74 7.01 3.25 -18.98
N PHE A 75 5.75 2.83 -19.06
CA PHE A 75 5.03 2.55 -20.32
C PHE A 75 4.21 3.76 -20.82
N ALA A 76 4.04 4.81 -20.01
CA ALA A 76 2.96 5.78 -20.17
C ALA A 76 3.24 6.99 -21.09
N GLU A 77 4.43 7.12 -21.68
CA GLU A 77 4.71 8.24 -22.61
C GLU A 77 4.00 8.06 -23.97
N SER A 78 3.61 6.82 -24.32
CA SER A 78 2.70 6.51 -25.45
C SER A 78 2.09 5.12 -25.30
N LEU A 79 0.96 5.00 -24.60
CA LEU A 79 0.25 3.72 -24.53
C LEU A 79 -0.52 3.52 -25.83
N ASP A 80 -0.27 2.41 -26.52
CA ASP A 80 -1.13 1.96 -27.61
C ASP A 80 -2.32 1.14 -27.06
N ASP A 81 -3.22 0.72 -27.96
CA ASP A 81 -4.39 -0.09 -27.60
C ASP A 81 -4.01 -1.42 -26.92
N GLN A 82 -2.83 -1.98 -27.23
CA GLN A 82 -2.35 -3.22 -26.62
C GLN A 82 -1.86 -2.97 -25.19
N ASP A 83 -1.13 -1.88 -24.96
CA ASP A 83 -0.67 -1.49 -23.64
C ASP A 83 -1.85 -1.21 -22.71
N GLU A 84 -2.90 -0.52 -23.20
CA GLU A 84 -4.13 -0.33 -22.45
C GLU A 84 -4.80 -1.65 -22.04
N LEU A 85 -4.84 -2.62 -22.96
CA LEU A 85 -5.41 -3.94 -22.70
C LEU A 85 -4.56 -4.69 -21.66
N MET A 86 -3.24 -4.60 -21.76
CA MET A 86 -2.32 -5.17 -20.77
C MET A 86 -2.53 -4.54 -19.39
N LEU A 87 -2.61 -3.21 -19.30
CA LEU A 87 -2.88 -2.51 -18.04
C LEU A 87 -4.21 -2.96 -17.42
N LYS A 88 -5.27 -3.09 -18.22
CA LYS A 88 -6.57 -3.63 -17.77
C LYS A 88 -6.42 -5.06 -17.22
N ARG A 89 -5.64 -5.92 -17.86
CA ARG A 89 -5.37 -7.29 -17.37
C ARG A 89 -4.62 -7.28 -16.06
N ILE A 90 -3.59 -6.44 -15.92
CA ILE A 90 -2.78 -6.40 -14.70
C ILE A 90 -3.58 -5.82 -13.53
N ARG A 91 -4.34 -4.73 -13.75
CA ARG A 91 -5.28 -4.21 -12.74
C ARG A 91 -6.23 -5.29 -12.24
N ARG A 92 -6.77 -6.12 -13.14
CA ARG A 92 -7.65 -7.25 -12.78
C ARG A 92 -6.94 -8.29 -11.93
N SER A 93 -5.68 -8.62 -12.24
CA SER A 93 -4.87 -9.55 -11.46
C SER A 93 -4.56 -9.02 -10.06
N PHE A 94 -4.15 -7.76 -9.93
CA PHE A 94 -3.92 -7.13 -8.63
C PHE A 94 -5.20 -7.06 -7.80
N MET A 95 -6.33 -6.69 -8.41
CA MET A 95 -7.62 -6.68 -7.71
C MET A 95 -8.05 -8.07 -7.23
N ALA A 96 -7.69 -9.13 -7.97
CA ALA A 96 -7.98 -10.50 -7.53
C ALA A 96 -7.16 -10.87 -6.27
N GLN A 97 -5.89 -10.46 -6.21
CA GLN A 97 -4.98 -10.73 -5.10
C GLN A 97 -5.22 -9.85 -3.87
N ALA A 98 -5.77 -8.65 -4.05
CA ALA A 98 -6.07 -7.73 -2.95
C ALA A 98 -7.13 -8.31 -1.99
N ASP A 99 -6.91 -8.18 -0.69
CA ASP A 99 -7.88 -8.56 0.34
C ASP A 99 -8.95 -7.46 0.52
N GLU A 100 -8.55 -6.20 0.34
CA GLU A 100 -9.39 -5.02 0.50
C GLU A 100 -8.95 -3.89 -0.43
N VAL A 101 -9.81 -2.87 -0.57
CA VAL A 101 -9.58 -1.71 -1.45
C VAL A 101 -9.68 -0.42 -0.67
N TRP A 102 -8.68 0.45 -0.83
CA TRP A 102 -8.66 1.78 -0.21
C TRP A 102 -8.73 2.86 -1.28
N VAL A 103 -9.76 3.70 -1.18
CA VAL A 103 -10.04 4.79 -2.12
C VAL A 103 -9.66 6.11 -1.47
N PHE A 104 -8.62 6.76 -1.98
CA PHE A 104 -8.12 8.04 -1.48
C PHE A 104 -8.59 9.20 -2.36
N GLY A 105 -9.12 10.25 -1.70
CA GLY A 105 -9.51 11.48 -2.37
C GLY A 105 -10.89 11.99 -1.98
N LYS A 106 -11.21 13.20 -2.42
CA LYS A 106 -12.55 13.80 -2.24
C LYS A 106 -13.47 13.55 -3.44
N SER A 107 -12.90 13.47 -4.63
CA SER A 107 -13.59 13.19 -5.90
C SER A 107 -13.23 11.82 -6.43
N ILE A 108 -14.17 11.19 -7.15
CA ILE A 108 -14.00 9.91 -7.82
C ILE A 108 -14.01 10.18 -9.33
N SER A 109 -12.90 9.91 -10.01
CA SER A 109 -12.85 9.96 -11.48
C SER A 109 -13.54 8.75 -12.11
N GLU A 110 -13.82 8.79 -13.42
CA GLU A 110 -14.40 7.64 -14.12
C GLU A 110 -13.48 6.42 -14.05
N GLU A 111 -12.16 6.61 -14.18
CA GLU A 111 -11.18 5.52 -14.04
C GLU A 111 -11.25 4.88 -12.65
N MET A 112 -11.25 5.69 -11.58
CA MET A 112 -11.41 5.20 -10.22
C MET A 112 -12.73 4.45 -10.04
N MET A 113 -13.80 4.93 -10.67
CA MET A 113 -15.11 4.29 -10.61
C MET A 113 -15.12 2.91 -11.25
N GLN A 114 -14.34 2.70 -12.33
CA GLN A 114 -14.17 1.37 -12.93
C GLN A 114 -13.52 0.38 -11.95
N ASP A 115 -12.45 0.81 -11.27
CA ASP A 115 -11.78 -0.03 -10.26
C ASP A 115 -12.69 -0.29 -9.04
N ILE A 116 -13.46 0.70 -8.60
CA ILE A 116 -14.46 0.54 -7.51
C ILE A 116 -15.56 -0.44 -7.92
N ARG A 117 -16.10 -0.34 -9.15
CA ARG A 117 -17.09 -1.29 -9.67
C ARG A 117 -16.51 -2.71 -9.74
N MET A 118 -15.26 -2.84 -10.15
CA MET A 118 -14.54 -4.13 -10.18
C MET A 118 -14.33 -4.72 -8.78
N ALA A 119 -14.02 -3.87 -7.78
CA ALA A 119 -13.93 -4.29 -6.39
C ALA A 119 -15.27 -4.79 -5.85
N ARG A 120 -16.35 -4.05 -6.12
CA ARG A 120 -17.73 -4.42 -5.72
C ARG A 120 -18.18 -5.73 -6.35
N SER A 121 -17.94 -5.93 -7.65
CA SER A 121 -18.33 -7.18 -8.33
C SER A 121 -17.58 -8.40 -7.81
N LYS A 122 -16.42 -8.21 -7.18
CA LYS A 122 -15.61 -9.23 -6.52
C LYS A 122 -15.87 -9.35 -5.02
N GLY A 123 -16.82 -8.59 -4.47
CA GLY A 123 -17.13 -8.59 -3.04
C GLY A 123 -15.98 -8.12 -2.15
N LYS A 124 -15.07 -7.29 -2.68
CA LYS A 124 -13.94 -6.77 -1.89
C LYS A 124 -14.43 -5.68 -0.93
N PRO A 125 -14.04 -5.69 0.36
CA PRO A 125 -14.28 -4.56 1.26
C PRO A 125 -13.66 -3.28 0.70
N ILE A 126 -14.43 -2.19 0.70
CA ILE A 126 -13.99 -0.88 0.17
C ILE A 126 -14.05 0.15 1.27
N TYR A 127 -12.94 0.85 1.47
CA TYR A 127 -12.82 1.91 2.46
C TYR A 127 -12.42 3.21 1.79
N HIS A 128 -13.05 4.30 2.20
CA HIS A 128 -12.75 5.63 1.70
C HIS A 128 -11.92 6.42 2.69
N LEU A 129 -10.88 7.09 2.20
CA LEU A 129 -9.95 7.88 2.99
C LEU A 129 -9.70 9.26 2.36
N THR A 130 -9.35 10.22 3.21
CA THR A 130 -8.82 11.51 2.76
C THR A 130 -7.41 11.33 2.16
N THR A 131 -6.92 12.34 1.42
CA THR A 131 -5.53 12.37 0.93
C THR A 131 -4.48 12.52 2.05
N THR A 132 -4.92 12.72 3.29
CA THR A 132 -4.10 12.71 4.52
C THR A 132 -4.19 11.38 5.27
N CYS A 133 -4.77 10.34 4.65
CA CYS A 133 -4.90 8.99 5.19
C CYS A 133 -5.81 8.88 6.43
N GLU A 134 -6.83 9.72 6.51
CA GLU A 134 -7.87 9.63 7.53
C GLU A 134 -9.07 8.85 6.99
N TRP A 135 -9.57 7.89 7.77
CA TRP A 135 -10.75 7.11 7.40
C TRP A 135 -12.00 8.00 7.40
N LEU A 136 -12.74 7.99 6.30
CA LEU A 136 -14.04 8.64 6.25
C LEU A 136 -15.06 7.78 7.03
N LYS A 137 -15.76 8.40 7.99
CA LYS A 137 -16.82 7.73 8.75
C LYS A 137 -17.95 7.34 7.79
N GLY A 138 -18.20 6.04 7.63
CA GLY A 138 -19.25 5.51 6.75
C GLY A 138 -18.81 4.44 5.76
N GLY A 139 -17.73 3.70 6.01
CA GLY A 139 -17.39 2.50 5.22
C GLY A 139 -18.51 1.48 5.32
N VAL A 140 -19.33 1.39 4.27
CA VAL A 140 -20.45 0.45 4.20
C VAL A 140 -19.86 -0.96 4.03
N ASN A 141 -19.83 -1.72 5.12
CA ASN A 141 -19.72 -3.17 5.03
C ASN A 141 -21.01 -3.67 4.41
N HIS A 142 -20.98 -3.98 3.11
CA HIS A 142 -21.96 -4.86 2.52
C HIS A 142 -21.52 -6.29 2.82
N GLY A 143 -21.85 -6.74 4.03
CA GLY A 143 -22.01 -8.17 4.30
C GLY A 143 -23.30 -8.69 3.69
#